data_AF-A0A7Y9R2G3-F1
#
_entry.id   AF-A0A7Y9R2G3-F1
#
_cell.length_a   1.000
_cell.length_b   1.000
_cell.length_c   1.000
_cell.angle_alpha   90.00
_cell.angle_beta   90.00
_cell.angle_gamma   90.00
#
_symmetry.space_group_name_H-M   'P 1'
#
loop_
_entity.id
_entity.type
_entity.pdbx_description
1 polymer ?
#
loop_
_entity_poly.entity_id
_entity_poly.type
_entity_poly.pdbx_seq_one_letter_code
_entity_poly.pdbx_strand_id
1 'polypeptide(L)'
;MAASAQLFLCARCRVQLSHSRQVFLCFFMDARMDSFLRGHVEAFEAFGGVAQVLLYDNIRSAVLERQGDAIRFNPPLLAFAAHHRYEPRPVADQR
;
A
#
# COMPACT_ATOMS: atom_id res chain seq x y z
N MET A 1 -29.87 -19.40 17.39
CA MET A 1 -29.21 -18.11 17.66
C MET A 1 -27.87 -18.11 16.94
N ALA A 2 -27.86 -17.80 15.65
CA ALA A 2 -26.64 -17.84 14.84
C ALA A 2 -25.84 -16.57 15.14
N ALA A 3 -24.72 -16.72 15.86
CA ALA A 3 -23.70 -15.69 15.89
C ALA A 3 -23.10 -15.62 14.48
N SER A 4 -23.69 -14.76 13.65
CA SER A 4 -23.10 -14.37 12.38
C SER A 4 -21.83 -13.62 12.74
N ALA A 5 -20.70 -14.32 12.73
CA ALA A 5 -19.39 -13.69 12.69
C ALA A 5 -19.34 -12.99 11.32
N GLN A 6 -19.89 -11.78 11.26
CA GLN A 6 -19.53 -10.83 10.23
C GLN A 6 -18.02 -10.72 10.32
N LEU A 7 -17.31 -11.36 9.40
CA LEU A 7 -16.00 -10.93 8.97
C LEU A 7 -16.18 -9.46 8.59
N PHE A 8 -16.07 -8.56 9.56
CA PHE A 8 -15.69 -7.18 9.31
C PHE A 8 -14.36 -7.33 8.59
N LEU A 9 -14.40 -7.33 7.27
CA LEU A 9 -13.23 -7.50 6.42
C LEU A 9 -12.48 -6.16 6.48
N CYS A 10 -11.82 -5.90 7.61
CA CYS A 10 -10.97 -4.75 7.76
C CYS A 10 -9.87 -4.84 6.70
N ALA A 11 -9.70 -3.79 5.91
CA ALA A 11 -8.60 -3.70 4.97
C ALA A 11 -7.29 -3.63 5.75
N ARG A 12 -6.35 -4.49 5.36
CA ARG A 12 -5.05 -4.60 6.01
C ARG A 12 -4.02 -3.83 5.19
N CYS A 13 -3.44 -2.78 5.77
CA CYS A 13 -2.27 -2.13 5.19
C CYS A 13 -1.02 -2.66 5.90
N ARG A 14 -0.14 -3.31 5.12
CA ARG A 14 1.13 -3.85 5.59
C ARG A 14 2.25 -3.22 4.79
N VAL A 15 3.23 -2.66 5.49
CA VAL A 15 4.46 -2.16 4.89
C VAL A 15 5.63 -2.93 5.51
N GLN A 16 6.57 -3.37 4.69
CA GLN A 16 7.74 -4.12 5.17
C GLN A 16 9.02 -3.57 4.55
N LEU A 17 10.04 -3.38 5.37
CA LEU A 17 11.37 -3.04 4.90
C LEU A 17 12.09 -4.28 4.37
N SER A 18 12.54 -4.27 3.12
CA SER A 18 13.21 -5.42 2.51
C SER A 18 14.54 -5.79 3.17
N HIS A 19 15.29 -4.80 3.67
CA HIS A 19 16.59 -4.99 4.29
C HIS A 19 16.49 -5.58 5.70
N SER A 20 15.73 -4.94 6.60
CA SER A 20 15.62 -5.36 8.01
C SER A 20 14.49 -6.34 8.29
N ARG A 21 13.57 -6.54 7.34
CA ARG A 21 12.32 -7.31 7.51
C ARG A 21 11.40 -6.77 8.61
N GLN A 22 11.62 -5.55 9.09
CA GLN A 22 10.69 -4.89 10.00
C GLN A 22 9.34 -4.70 9.31
N VAL A 23 8.26 -5.05 10.01
CA VAL A 23 6.89 -4.99 9.49
C VAL A 23 6.09 -3.97 10.29
N PHE A 24 5.38 -3.11 9.58
CA PHE A 24 4.30 -2.29 10.12
C PHE A 24 2.96 -2.84 9.62
N LEU A 25 1.97 -2.86 10.50
CA LEU A 25 0.64 -3.39 10.23
C LEU A 25 -0.43 -2.51 10.86
N CYS A 26 -1.38 -2.07 10.05
CA CYS A 26 -2.59 -1.38 10.52
C CYS A 26 -3.84 -1.92 9.81
N PHE A 27 -4.99 -1.76 10.47
CA PHE A 27 -6.28 -2.22 10.00
C PHE A 27 -7.23 -1.04 9.84
N PHE A 28 -7.88 -0.97 8.69
CA PHE A 28 -8.91 0.02 8.38
C PHE A 28 -10.25 -0.67 8.14
N MET A 29 -11.35 0.03 8.37
CA MET A 29 -12.68 -0.51 8.10
C MET A 29 -13.03 -0.58 6.61
N ASP A 30 -12.24 0.07 5.76
CA ASP A 30 -12.44 0.10 4.32
C ASP A 30 -11.12 0.00 3.55
N ALA A 31 -11.19 -0.43 2.29
CA ALA A 31 -10.05 -0.54 1.38
C ALA A 31 -9.92 0.67 0.44
N ARG A 32 -10.34 1.86 0.87
CA ARG A 32 -10.32 3.07 0.04
C ARG A 32 -8.92 3.68 -0.02
N MET A 33 -8.71 4.57 -0.99
CA MET A 33 -7.44 5.27 -1.19
C MET A 33 -6.99 6.02 0.08
N ASP A 34 -7.89 6.73 0.75
CA ASP A 34 -7.54 7.53 1.94
C ASP A 34 -6.95 6.64 3.05
N SER A 35 -7.60 5.52 3.34
CA SER A 35 -7.14 4.52 4.31
C SER A 35 -5.78 3.93 3.90
N PHE A 36 -5.61 3.65 2.60
CA PHE A 36 -4.36 3.14 2.06
C PHE A 36 -3.19 4.13 2.23
N LEU A 37 -3.38 5.41 1.89
CA LEU A 37 -2.34 6.44 2.05
C LEU A 37 -2.07 6.75 3.52
N ARG A 38 -3.11 6.80 4.36
CA ARG A 38 -2.95 6.97 5.81
C ARG A 38 -2.09 5.87 6.41
N GLY A 39 -2.32 4.62 6.03
CA GLY A 39 -1.48 3.50 6.50
C GLY A 39 0.00 3.63 6.12
N HIS A 40 0.32 4.30 5.00
CA HIS A 40 1.71 4.59 4.63
C HIS A 40 2.33 5.67 5.51
N VAL A 41 1.58 6.74 5.79
CA VAL A 41 2.05 7.82 6.69
C VAL A 41 2.37 7.24 8.07
N GLU A 42 1.44 6.45 8.64
CA GLU A 42 1.63 5.81 9.94
C GLU A 42 2.83 4.83 9.91
N ALA A 43 3.04 4.12 8.80
CA ALA A 43 4.21 3.26 8.63
C ALA A 43 5.52 4.05 8.59
N PHE A 44 5.55 5.19 7.87
CA PHE A 44 6.74 6.03 7.77
C PHE A 44 7.12 6.62 9.12
N GLU A 45 6.13 7.06 9.91
CA GLU A 45 6.34 7.50 11.28
C GLU A 45 6.90 6.37 12.15
N ALA A 46 6.32 5.17 12.07
CA ALA A 46 6.79 4.01 12.84
C ALA A 46 8.21 3.56 12.46
N PHE A 47 8.61 3.71 11.19
CA PHE A 47 9.98 3.43 10.74
C PHE A 47 10.96 4.59 10.96
N GLY A 48 10.46 5.77 11.35
CA GLY A 48 11.28 6.97 11.50
C GLY A 48 11.77 7.55 10.16
N GLY A 49 11.09 7.25 9.06
CA GLY A 49 11.48 7.74 7.74
C GLY A 49 10.76 7.07 6.57
N VAL A 50 11.11 7.52 5.36
CA VAL A 50 10.57 7.03 4.09
C VAL A 50 11.66 6.32 3.31
N ALA A 51 11.35 5.14 2.75
CA ALA A 51 12.28 4.44 1.88
C ALA A 51 12.37 5.13 0.51
N GLN A 52 13.54 5.06 -0.15
CA GLN A 52 13.74 5.68 -1.46
C GLN A 52 12.88 5.04 -2.56
N VAL A 53 12.62 3.74 -2.45
CA VAL A 53 11.83 2.96 -3.41
C VAL A 53 10.79 2.15 -2.65
N LEU A 54 9.53 2.27 -3.05
CA LEU A 54 8.42 1.49 -2.52
C LEU A 54 7.86 0.58 -3.61
N LEU A 55 7.75 -0.72 -3.30
CA LEU A 55 7.20 -1.71 -4.21
C LEU A 55 5.71 -1.91 -3.93
N TYR A 56 4.90 -1.84 -4.97
CA TYR A 56 3.45 -2.03 -4.90
C TYR A 56 3.01 -3.26 -5.68
N ASP A 57 2.13 -4.05 -5.05
CA ASP A 57 1.38 -5.09 -5.75
C ASP A 57 0.34 -4.48 -6.70
N ASN A 58 -0.30 -5.32 -7.52
CA ASN A 58 -1.32 -4.92 -8.50
C ASN A 58 -2.69 -4.58 -7.86
N ILE A 59 -2.70 -4.02 -6.65
CA ILE A 59 -3.93 -3.57 -5.98
C ILE A 59 -4.43 -2.27 -6.61
N ARG A 60 -5.76 -2.09 -6.71
CA ARG A 60 -6.38 -0.94 -7.40
C ARG A 60 -6.06 0.42 -6.76
N SER A 61 -5.73 0.44 -5.48
CA SER A 61 -5.28 1.66 -4.78
C SER A 61 -3.89 2.11 -5.25
N ALA A 62 -3.07 1.22 -5.81
CA ALA A 62 -1.76 1.57 -6.35
C ALA A 62 -1.74 1.56 -7.89
N VAL A 63 -2.21 0.46 -8.50
CA VAL A 63 -2.14 0.20 -9.93
C VAL A 63 -3.55 0.17 -10.51
N LEU A 64 -3.84 1.09 -11.43
CA LEU A 64 -5.13 1.13 -12.13
C LEU A 64 -5.17 0.13 -13.28
N GLU A 65 -4.11 0.12 -14.10
CA GLU A 65 -4.00 -0.73 -15.28
C GLU A 65 -2.57 -1.26 -15.39
N ARG A 66 -2.46 -2.51 -15.86
CA ARG A 66 -1.19 -3.16 -16.17
C ARG A 66 -1.32 -3.93 -17.47
N GLN A 67 -0.42 -3.67 -18.41
CA GLN A 67 -0.30 -4.38 -19.69
C GLN A 67 1.18 -4.69 -19.92
N GLY A 68 1.62 -5.89 -19.52
CA GLY A 68 3.05 -6.24 -19.51
C GLY A 68 3.84 -5.29 -18.61
N ASP A 69 4.82 -4.59 -19.22
CA ASP A 69 5.65 -3.59 -18.55
C ASP A 69 5.01 -2.19 -18.48
N ALA A 70 3.92 -1.95 -19.23
CA ALA A 70 3.20 -0.69 -19.18
C ALA A 70 2.28 -0.67 -17.95
N ILE A 71 2.55 0.27 -17.03
CA ILE A 71 1.83 0.39 -15.77
C ILE A 71 1.30 1.79 -15.60
N ARG A 72 0.01 1.86 -15.31
CA ARG A 72 -0.67 3.10 -14.95
C ARG A 72 -0.96 3.09 -13.47
N PHE A 73 -0.12 3.82 -12.73
CA PHE A 73 -0.36 4.07 -11.32
C PHE A 73 -1.57 4.98 -11.09
N ASN A 74 -2.14 4.88 -9.90
CA ASN A 74 -3.22 5.73 -9.46
C ASN A 74 -2.68 7.17 -9.22
N PRO A 75 -3.24 8.22 -9.85
CA PRO A 75 -2.72 9.58 -9.72
C PRO A 75 -2.53 10.10 -8.28
N PRO A 76 -3.44 9.83 -7.31
CA PRO A 76 -3.22 10.19 -5.90
C PRO A 76 -1.98 9.51 -5.30
N LEU A 77 -1.68 8.26 -5.68
CA LEU A 77 -0.45 7.59 -5.25
C LEU A 77 0.79 8.31 -5.81
N LEU A 78 0.76 8.73 -7.07
CA LEU A 78 1.87 9.47 -7.68
C LEU A 78 2.09 10.83 -7.00
N ALA A 79 1.01 11.55 -6.69
CA ALA A 79 1.08 12.81 -5.96
C ALA A 79 1.65 12.61 -4.54
N PHE A 80 1.21 11.56 -3.85
CA PHE A 80 1.72 11.18 -2.54
C PHE A 80 3.22 10.80 -2.60
N ALA A 81 3.64 10.04 -3.61
CA ALA A 81 5.03 9.68 -3.82
C ALA A 81 5.92 10.89 -4.11
N ALA A 82 5.45 11.83 -4.93
CA ALA A 82 6.14 13.09 -5.18
C ALA A 82 6.28 13.93 -3.90
N HIS A 83 5.23 14.00 -3.07
CA HIS A 83 5.25 14.74 -1.81
C HIS A 83 6.26 14.14 -0.80
N HIS A 84 6.29 12.81 -0.67
CA HIS A 84 7.19 12.10 0.24
C HIS A 84 8.57 11.77 -0.37
N ARG A 85 8.79 12.13 -1.64
CA ARG A 85 10.06 11.99 -2.38
C ARG A 85 10.57 10.56 -2.46
N TYR A 86 9.69 9.62 -2.78
CA TYR A 86 10.07 8.24 -3.07
C TYR A 86 9.64 7.82 -4.47
N GLU A 87 10.30 6.78 -5.00
CA GLU A 87 9.97 6.19 -6.29
C GLU A 87 8.98 5.02 -6.10
N PRO A 88 7.73 5.12 -6.59
CA PRO A 88 6.81 4.00 -6.60
C PRO A 88 7.18 3.06 -7.74
N ARG A 89 7.40 1.78 -7.43
CA ARG A 89 7.65 0.74 -8.43
C ARG A 89 6.64 -0.39 -8.30
N PRO A 90 6.28 -1.03 -9.42
CA PRO A 90 5.49 -2.24 -9.37
C PRO A 90 6.35 -3.39 -8.86
N VAL A 91 5.73 -4.38 -8.22
CA VAL A 91 6.31 -5.72 -8.14
C VAL A 91 6.25 -6.36 -9.54
N ALA A 92 7.24 -7.18 -9.88
CA ALA A 92 7.21 -7.99 -11.11
C ALA A 92 5.91 -8.79 -11.19
N ASP A 93 5.37 -8.98 -12.39
CA ASP A 93 4.21 -9.84 -12.53
C ASP A 93 4.63 -11.26 -12.16
N GLN A 94 3.90 -11.91 -11.26
CA GLN A 94 4.21 -13.28 -10.80
C GLN A 94 3.27 -14.30 -11.46
N ARG A 95 2.76 -13.98 -12.66
CA ARG A 95 1.88 -14.83 -13.46
C ARG A 95 2.59 -15.40 -14.69
#